data_AF-A0A1A2MUA5-F1
#
_entry.id   AF-A0A1A2MUA5-F1
#
_cell.length_a   1.000
_cell.length_b   1.000
_cell.length_c   1.000
_cell.angle_alpha   90.00
_cell.angle_beta   90.00
_cell.angle_gamma   90.00
#
_symmetry.space_group_name_H-M   'P 1'
#
loop_
_entity.id
_entity.type
_entity.pdbx_description
1 polymer ?
#
loop_
_entity_poly.entity_id
_entity_poly.type
_entity_poly.pdbx_seq_one_letter_code
_entity_poly.pdbx_strand_id
1 'polypeptide(L)'
;MSRGSCWATRVTASRGCAGATVRITPGGRDRLAALLDEERRGVDRAVIAAAYDDFRSVNADFKALVTDWQLKDGPGGTPNAHDDAEYDAAVLARLDDVHARVRPIIAAAAAQLPRLNAYGTKLTVALDKVRDGDTAWLTRPLIDSYHTVWFELHEELISAVGLTREEAARSGDGQ
;
A
#
# COMPACT_ATOMS: atom_id res chain seq x y z
N MET A 1 -2.12 46.02 -3.75
CA MET A 1 -0.73 45.73 -4.19
C MET A 1 -0.40 44.31 -3.76
N SER A 2 -0.24 43.42 -4.73
CA SER A 2 -0.13 41.97 -4.58
C SER A 2 1.29 41.57 -4.14
N ARG A 3 1.43 40.66 -3.16
CA ARG A 3 2.69 39.99 -2.82
C ARG A 3 2.49 38.49 -3.04
N GLY A 4 3.21 37.94 -4.02
CA GLY A 4 3.11 36.56 -4.46
C GLY A 4 3.68 35.56 -3.47
N SER A 5 2.93 34.48 -3.27
CA SER A 5 3.31 33.26 -2.55
C SER A 5 4.38 32.50 -3.35
N CYS A 6 5.59 32.41 -2.80
CA CYS A 6 6.69 31.63 -3.36
C CYS A 6 6.63 30.21 -2.77
N TRP A 7 6.17 29.23 -3.55
CA TRP A 7 5.87 27.86 -3.09
C TRP A 7 6.96 26.82 -3.42
N ALA A 8 8.11 27.24 -3.96
CA ALA A 8 9.24 26.35 -4.22
C ALA A 8 10.56 27.14 -4.31
N THR A 9 11.61 26.64 -3.67
CA THR A 9 12.99 27.14 -3.88
C THR A 9 13.61 26.36 -5.04
N ARG A 10 13.90 27.05 -6.14
CA ARG A 10 14.58 26.48 -7.32
C ARG A 10 16.07 26.30 -6.99
N VAL A 11 16.53 25.05 -6.94
CA VAL A 11 17.97 24.74 -7.03
C VAL A 11 18.31 24.64 -8.52
N THR A 12 19.19 25.51 -9.00
CA THR A 12 19.71 25.42 -10.37
C THR A 12 20.69 24.26 -10.49
N ALA A 13 20.27 23.18 -11.14
CA ALA A 13 21.15 22.14 -11.64
C ALA A 13 21.56 22.49 -13.08
N SER A 14 22.87 22.55 -13.34
CA SER A 14 23.40 22.58 -14.71
C SER A 14 23.06 21.27 -15.42
N ARG A 15 22.36 21.39 -16.55
CA ARG A 15 22.09 20.43 -17.64
C ARG A 15 22.43 18.94 -17.37
N GLY A 16 21.37 18.15 -17.24
CA GLY A 16 21.35 16.70 -17.42
C GLY A 16 20.05 16.12 -16.87
N CYS A 17 19.08 15.82 -17.74
CA CYS A 17 17.87 15.09 -17.32
C CYS A 17 18.25 13.64 -16.99
N ALA A 18 18.57 13.40 -15.72
CA ALA A 18 18.66 12.07 -15.12
C ALA A 18 18.17 12.17 -13.66
N GLY A 19 17.06 11.46 -13.37
CA GLY A 19 16.62 11.05 -12.03
C GLY A 19 16.86 12.00 -10.87
N ALA A 20 16.27 13.20 -10.88
CA ALA A 20 16.32 14.06 -9.70
C ALA A 20 15.38 13.51 -8.61
N THR A 21 15.95 12.92 -7.56
CA THR A 21 15.18 12.53 -6.36
C THR A 21 14.63 13.77 -5.68
N VAL A 22 13.32 13.93 -5.68
CA VAL A 22 12.63 15.01 -4.97
C VAL A 22 12.44 14.59 -3.51
N ARG A 23 12.72 15.49 -2.56
CA ARG A 23 12.47 15.30 -1.13
C ARG A 23 11.43 16.33 -0.68
N ILE A 24 10.41 15.88 0.06
CA ILE A 24 9.44 16.78 0.67
C ILE A 24 10.14 17.60 1.77
N THR A 25 9.98 18.91 1.71
CA THR A 25 10.52 19.83 2.73
C THR A 25 9.77 19.67 4.06
N PRO A 26 10.33 20.10 5.19
CA PRO A 26 9.58 20.14 6.47
C PRO A 26 8.23 20.87 6.34
N GLY A 27 8.21 22.07 5.76
CA GLY A 27 6.95 22.80 5.54
C GLY A 27 6.00 22.12 4.57
N GLY A 28 6.50 21.34 3.60
CA GLY A 28 5.68 20.49 2.74
C GLY A 28 5.02 19.34 3.51
N ARG A 29 5.74 18.74 4.47
CA ARG A 29 5.19 17.72 5.37
C ARG A 29 4.11 18.28 6.28
N ASP A 30 4.35 19.45 6.87
CA ASP A 30 3.36 20.13 7.72
C ASP A 30 2.09 20.49 6.93
N ARG A 31 2.26 20.98 5.70
CA ARG A 31 1.13 21.27 4.81
C ARG A 31 0.36 20.00 4.43
N LEU A 32 1.05 18.90 4.13
CA LEU A 32 0.43 17.62 3.84
C LEU A 32 -0.37 17.11 5.05
N ALA A 33 0.21 17.15 6.25
CA ALA A 33 -0.47 16.76 7.49
C ALA A 33 -1.76 17.57 7.70
N ALA A 34 -1.70 18.90 7.53
CA ALA A 34 -2.88 19.75 7.66
C ALA A 34 -3.98 19.43 6.62
N LEU A 35 -3.60 19.06 5.38
CA LEU A 35 -4.56 18.66 4.34
C LEU A 35 -5.22 17.32 4.64
N LEU A 36 -4.45 16.34 5.13
CA LEU A 36 -4.97 15.04 5.54
C LEU A 36 -5.88 15.16 6.77
N ASP A 37 -5.54 16.04 7.71
CA ASP A 37 -6.42 16.36 8.85
C ASP A 37 -7.74 16.97 8.41
N GLU A 38 -7.71 17.90 7.46
CA GLU A 38 -8.93 18.51 6.90
C GLU A 38 -9.79 17.47 6.19
N GLU A 39 -9.19 16.65 5.33
CA GLU A 39 -9.87 15.56 4.61
C GLU A 39 -10.61 14.65 5.60
N ARG A 40 -9.95 14.26 6.70
CA ARG A 40 -10.50 13.39 7.75
C ARG A 40 -11.67 13.98 8.54
N ARG A 41 -11.90 15.30 8.52
CA ARG A 41 -13.05 15.90 9.25
C ARG A 41 -14.39 15.63 8.57
N GLY A 42 -14.40 15.45 7.25
CA GLY A 42 -15.62 15.23 6.47
C GLY A 42 -16.07 13.77 6.41
N VAL A 43 -15.39 12.87 7.10
CA VAL A 43 -15.47 11.43 6.89
C VAL A 43 -16.32 10.75 7.94
N ASP A 44 -17.11 9.76 7.54
CA ASP A 44 -17.76 8.86 8.49
C ASP A 44 -16.70 7.92 9.11
N ARG A 45 -16.35 8.21 10.36
CA ARG A 45 -15.36 7.44 11.12
C ARG A 45 -15.78 6.00 11.36
N ALA A 46 -17.07 5.71 11.47
CA ALA A 46 -17.55 4.34 11.68
C ALA A 46 -17.34 3.50 10.42
N VAL A 47 -17.57 4.08 9.23
CA VAL A 47 -17.32 3.42 7.95
C VAL A 47 -15.82 3.13 7.75
N ILE A 48 -14.96 4.10 8.07
CA ILE A 48 -13.50 3.91 7.96
C ILE A 48 -12.99 2.87 8.97
N ALA A 49 -13.50 2.88 10.20
CA ALA A 49 -13.13 1.87 11.20
C ALA A 49 -13.55 0.46 10.76
N ALA A 50 -14.78 0.30 10.26
CA ALA A 50 -15.26 -0.99 9.75
C ALA A 50 -14.42 -1.49 8.56
N ALA A 51 -14.09 -0.60 7.61
CA ALA A 51 -13.23 -0.95 6.48
C ALA A 51 -11.83 -1.38 6.94
N TYR A 52 -11.25 -0.70 7.94
CA TYR A 52 -9.97 -1.11 8.51
C TYR A 52 -10.08 -2.48 9.21
N ASP A 53 -11.12 -2.71 10.00
CA ASP A 53 -11.35 -3.99 10.67
C ASP A 53 -11.50 -5.16 9.68
N ASP A 54 -12.26 -4.97 8.61
CA ASP A 54 -12.38 -5.95 7.53
C ASP A 54 -11.01 -6.19 6.85
N PHE A 55 -10.24 -5.12 6.62
CA PHE A 55 -8.91 -5.22 6.03
C PHE A 55 -7.96 -6.07 6.87
N ARG A 56 -8.02 -5.99 8.21
CA ARG A 56 -7.11 -6.72 9.10
C ARG A 56 -7.16 -8.24 8.90
N SER A 57 -8.36 -8.79 8.67
CA SER A 57 -8.50 -10.22 8.38
C SER A 57 -7.84 -10.59 7.04
N VAL A 58 -8.08 -9.80 5.98
CA VAL A 58 -7.48 -10.06 4.66
C VAL A 58 -5.96 -9.86 4.69
N ASN A 59 -5.48 -8.93 5.50
CA ASN A 59 -4.06 -8.66 5.71
C ASN A 59 -3.34 -9.85 6.35
N ALA A 60 -3.95 -10.55 7.30
CA ALA A 60 -3.39 -11.78 7.86
C ALA A 60 -3.19 -12.85 6.77
N ASP A 61 -4.20 -13.06 5.92
CA ASP A 61 -4.13 -14.03 4.82
C ASP A 61 -3.07 -13.63 3.77
N PHE A 62 -2.98 -12.34 3.44
CA PHE A 62 -1.97 -11.85 2.51
C PHE A 62 -0.54 -12.00 3.07
N LYS A 63 -0.33 -11.76 4.37
CA LYS A 63 0.98 -11.99 5.01
C LYS A 63 1.37 -13.47 4.96
N ALA A 64 0.44 -14.37 5.25
CA ALA A 64 0.68 -15.81 5.12
C ALA A 64 1.03 -16.18 3.68
N LEU A 65 0.30 -15.62 2.70
CA LEU A 65 0.59 -15.81 1.28
C LEU A 65 2.02 -15.41 0.92
N VAL A 66 2.42 -14.19 1.29
CA VAL A 66 3.76 -13.66 0.99
C VAL A 66 4.84 -14.43 1.75
N THR A 67 4.55 -14.89 2.97
CA THR A 67 5.46 -15.74 3.74
C THR A 67 5.73 -17.04 3.00
N ASP A 68 4.70 -17.75 2.57
CA ASP A 68 4.85 -19.01 1.83
C ASP A 68 5.50 -18.80 0.46
N TRP A 69 5.25 -17.66 -0.18
CA TRP A 69 5.94 -17.30 -1.42
C TRP A 69 7.46 -17.18 -1.21
N GLN A 70 7.88 -16.64 -0.06
CA GLN A 70 9.30 -16.42 0.27
C GLN A 70 9.97 -17.63 0.94
N LEU A 71 9.22 -18.40 1.75
CA LEU A 71 9.71 -19.46 2.63
C LEU A 71 8.83 -20.71 2.51
N LYS A 72 9.42 -21.85 2.13
CA LYS A 72 8.74 -23.15 2.23
C LYS A 72 8.63 -23.56 3.70
N ASP A 73 7.53 -24.24 4.05
CA ASP A 73 7.17 -24.68 5.42
C ASP A 73 6.86 -23.53 6.42
N GLY A 74 6.58 -22.33 5.91
CA GLY A 74 6.12 -21.20 6.71
C GLY A 74 7.24 -20.47 7.49
N PRO A 75 6.90 -19.72 8.56
CA PRO A 75 7.86 -18.91 9.29
C PRO A 75 9.03 -19.73 9.86
N GLY A 76 10.26 -19.34 9.52
CA GLY A 76 11.47 -20.05 9.95
C GLY A 76 11.83 -21.27 9.09
N GLY A 77 11.06 -21.53 8.03
CA GLY A 77 11.37 -22.51 7.01
C GLY A 77 12.49 -22.07 6.06
N THR A 78 12.64 -22.79 4.95
CA THR A 78 13.74 -22.54 4.00
C THR A 78 13.31 -21.58 2.89
N PRO A 79 14.21 -20.72 2.37
CA PRO A 79 13.88 -19.87 1.23
C PRO A 79 13.29 -20.67 0.06
N ASN A 80 12.15 -20.23 -0.46
CA ASN A 80 11.56 -20.83 -1.65
C ASN A 80 12.46 -20.55 -2.86
N ALA A 81 13.02 -21.61 -3.45
CA ALA A 81 13.88 -21.51 -4.62
C ALA A 81 13.09 -21.35 -5.94
N HIS A 82 11.75 -21.42 -5.90
CA HIS A 82 10.87 -21.36 -7.07
C HIS A 82 11.19 -22.44 -8.12
N ASP A 83 11.55 -23.64 -7.64
CA ASP A 83 11.84 -24.84 -8.44
C ASP A 83 10.65 -25.81 -8.55
N ASP A 84 9.58 -25.54 -7.79
CA ASP A 84 8.33 -26.30 -7.76
C ASP A 84 7.19 -25.41 -8.28
N ALA A 85 6.89 -25.57 -9.57
CA ALA A 85 5.87 -24.78 -10.24
C ALA A 85 4.45 -25.05 -9.74
N GLU A 86 4.17 -26.25 -9.20
CA GLU A 86 2.86 -26.59 -8.65
C GLU A 86 2.64 -25.87 -7.31
N TYR A 87 3.67 -25.87 -6.45
CA TYR A 87 3.67 -25.11 -5.21
C TYR A 87 3.48 -23.61 -5.47
N ASP A 88 4.27 -23.02 -6.38
CA ASP A 88 4.18 -21.60 -6.70
C ASP A 88 2.81 -21.23 -7.26
N ALA A 89 2.25 -22.05 -8.16
CA ALA A 89 0.90 -21.84 -8.69
C ALA A 89 -0.17 -21.89 -7.59
N ALA A 90 -0.06 -22.83 -6.65
CA ALA A 90 -0.97 -22.92 -5.51
C ALA A 90 -0.89 -21.70 -4.59
N VAL A 91 0.31 -21.17 -4.35
CA VAL A 91 0.51 -19.93 -3.58
C VAL A 91 -0.12 -18.74 -4.29
N LEU A 92 0.16 -18.57 -5.59
CA LEU A 92 -0.35 -17.46 -6.40
C LEU A 92 -1.87 -17.50 -6.57
N ALA A 93 -2.49 -18.68 -6.66
CA ALA A 93 -3.94 -18.81 -6.77
C ALA A 93 -4.69 -18.18 -5.57
N ARG A 94 -4.07 -18.15 -4.38
CA ARG A 94 -4.65 -17.49 -3.19
C ARG A 94 -4.73 -15.97 -3.34
N LEU A 95 -3.91 -15.38 -4.20
CA LEU A 95 -3.87 -13.93 -4.41
C LEU A 95 -5.19 -13.42 -5.00
N ASP A 96 -5.85 -14.24 -5.83
CA ASP A 96 -7.14 -13.91 -6.42
C ASP A 96 -8.24 -13.74 -5.35
N ASP A 97 -8.27 -14.61 -4.34
CA ASP A 97 -9.21 -14.49 -3.21
C ASP A 97 -8.94 -13.24 -2.37
N VAL A 98 -7.67 -13.03 -2.02
CA VAL A 98 -7.21 -11.82 -1.31
C VAL A 98 -7.63 -10.56 -2.08
N HIS A 99 -7.43 -10.55 -3.39
CA HIS A 99 -7.79 -9.43 -4.25
C HIS A 99 -9.31 -9.22 -4.31
N ALA A 100 -10.08 -10.29 -4.48
CA ALA A 100 -11.54 -10.20 -4.51
C ALA A 100 -12.11 -9.61 -3.22
N ARG A 101 -11.53 -9.98 -2.06
CA ARG A 101 -11.95 -9.51 -0.73
C ARG A 101 -11.50 -8.08 -0.42
N VAL A 102 -10.32 -7.66 -0.87
CA VAL A 102 -9.82 -6.29 -0.58
C VAL A 102 -10.52 -5.22 -1.41
N ARG A 103 -10.98 -5.53 -2.64
CA ARG A 103 -11.63 -4.56 -3.53
C ARG A 103 -12.86 -3.86 -2.92
N PRO A 104 -13.86 -4.57 -2.34
CA PRO A 104 -14.99 -3.89 -1.69
C PRO A 104 -14.58 -3.06 -0.47
N ILE A 105 -13.54 -3.48 0.26
CA ILE A 105 -13.00 -2.73 1.40
C ILE A 105 -12.41 -1.40 0.94
N ILE A 106 -11.59 -1.42 -0.12
CA ILE A 106 -11.04 -0.21 -0.74
C ILE A 106 -12.17 0.69 -1.25
N ALA A 107 -13.21 0.12 -1.87
CA ALA A 107 -14.34 0.90 -2.35
C ALA A 107 -15.10 1.61 -1.22
N ALA A 108 -15.33 0.92 -0.09
CA ALA A 108 -15.95 1.52 1.10
C ALA A 108 -15.09 2.64 1.70
N ALA A 109 -13.78 2.42 1.84
CA ALA A 109 -12.85 3.43 2.31
C ALA A 109 -12.71 4.60 1.32
N ALA A 110 -12.80 4.34 0.01
CA ALA A 110 -12.68 5.37 -1.03
C ALA A 110 -13.95 6.20 -1.22
N ALA A 111 -15.13 5.67 -0.85
CA ALA A 111 -16.36 6.49 -0.75
C ALA A 111 -16.22 7.62 0.28
N GLN A 112 -15.34 7.40 1.25
CA GLN A 112 -14.99 8.30 2.35
C GLN A 112 -13.74 9.13 2.06
N LEU A 113 -12.73 8.53 1.43
CA LEU A 113 -11.43 9.12 1.08
C LEU A 113 -11.13 8.86 -0.41
N PRO A 114 -11.64 9.68 -1.35
CA PRO A 114 -11.62 9.38 -2.79
C PRO A 114 -10.25 9.07 -3.40
N ARG A 115 -9.16 9.60 -2.82
CA ARG A 115 -7.78 9.30 -3.24
C ARG A 115 -7.42 7.81 -3.12
N LEU A 116 -8.09 7.06 -2.24
CA LEU A 116 -7.83 5.63 -2.05
C LEU A 116 -8.22 4.76 -3.25
N ASN A 117 -9.04 5.28 -4.19
CA ASN A 117 -9.37 4.59 -5.43
C ASN A 117 -8.11 4.20 -6.26
N ALA A 118 -7.02 4.98 -6.12
CA ALA A 118 -5.78 4.69 -6.81
C ALA A 118 -5.18 3.32 -6.43
N TYR A 119 -5.33 2.88 -5.17
CA TYR A 119 -4.79 1.60 -4.71
C TYR A 119 -5.52 0.41 -5.32
N GLY A 120 -6.85 0.48 -5.45
CA GLY A 120 -7.61 -0.56 -6.15
C GLY A 120 -7.17 -0.73 -7.60
N THR A 121 -6.90 0.39 -8.29
CA THR A 121 -6.39 0.39 -9.66
C THR A 121 -4.97 -0.21 -9.73
N LYS A 122 -4.06 0.26 -8.86
CA LYS A 122 -2.67 -0.24 -8.80
C LYS A 122 -2.60 -1.73 -8.49
N LEU A 123 -3.38 -2.22 -7.52
CA LEU A 123 -3.44 -3.65 -7.17
C LEU A 123 -3.97 -4.49 -8.34
N THR A 124 -4.95 -3.99 -9.09
CA THR A 124 -5.44 -4.68 -10.29
C THR A 124 -4.34 -4.82 -11.33
N VAL A 125 -3.62 -3.73 -11.62
CA VAL A 125 -2.49 -3.74 -12.57
C VAL A 125 -1.39 -4.71 -12.12
N ALA A 126 -1.03 -4.71 -10.83
CA ALA A 126 -0.02 -5.63 -10.31
C ALA A 126 -0.48 -7.09 -10.37
N LEU A 127 -1.76 -7.38 -10.09
CA LEU A 127 -2.32 -8.71 -10.21
C LEU A 127 -2.32 -9.21 -11.65
N ASP A 128 -2.71 -8.36 -12.60
CA ASP A 128 -2.70 -8.73 -14.02
C ASP A 128 -1.28 -9.09 -14.49
N LYS A 129 -0.25 -8.37 -14.02
CA LYS A 129 1.15 -8.72 -14.29
C LYS A 129 1.56 -10.08 -13.72
N VAL A 130 1.13 -10.40 -12.50
CA VAL A 130 1.37 -11.71 -11.90
C VAL A 130 0.67 -12.80 -12.69
N ARG A 131 -0.58 -12.58 -13.12
CA ARG A 131 -1.36 -13.52 -13.95
C ARG A 131 -0.78 -13.73 -15.34
N ASP A 132 -0.14 -12.70 -15.91
CA ASP A 132 0.60 -12.77 -17.18
C ASP A 132 1.95 -13.52 -17.03
N GLY A 133 2.28 -14.01 -15.83
CA GLY A 133 3.45 -14.82 -15.54
C GLY A 133 4.68 -14.04 -15.05
N ASP A 134 4.59 -12.70 -14.90
CA ASP A 134 5.65 -11.89 -14.31
C ASP A 134 5.54 -11.92 -12.77
N THR A 135 5.87 -13.09 -12.19
CA THR A 135 5.72 -13.37 -10.75
C THR A 135 6.54 -12.44 -9.86
N ALA A 136 7.55 -11.77 -10.40
CA ALA A 136 8.29 -10.72 -9.70
C ALA A 136 7.37 -9.56 -9.26
N TRP A 137 6.25 -9.30 -9.95
CA TRP A 137 5.27 -8.30 -9.54
C TRP A 137 4.52 -8.63 -8.25
N LEU A 138 4.71 -9.82 -7.66
CA LEU A 138 4.15 -10.10 -6.34
C LEU A 138 4.87 -9.30 -5.25
N THR A 139 6.22 -9.33 -5.25
CA THR A 139 7.03 -8.82 -4.11
C THR A 139 8.20 -7.93 -4.50
N ARG A 140 8.47 -7.68 -5.79
CA ARG A 140 9.65 -6.91 -6.22
C ARG A 140 9.64 -5.50 -5.60
N PRO A 141 10.72 -5.10 -4.91
CA PRO A 141 10.81 -3.77 -4.32
C PRO A 141 11.00 -2.70 -5.39
N LEU A 142 10.75 -1.44 -5.01
CA LEU A 142 10.97 -0.23 -5.83
C LEU A 142 10.09 -0.10 -7.08
N ILE A 143 9.15 -1.03 -7.27
CA ILE A 143 8.06 -0.92 -8.25
C ILE A 143 6.73 -1.00 -7.50
N ASP A 144 5.63 -0.66 -8.19
CA ASP A 144 4.27 -0.88 -7.69
C ASP A 144 3.89 -2.38 -7.78
N SER A 145 4.73 -3.24 -7.19
CA SER A 145 4.40 -4.66 -6.98
C SER A 145 3.19 -4.77 -6.07
N TYR A 146 2.50 -5.91 -6.13
CA TYR A 146 1.29 -6.13 -5.34
C TYR A 146 1.57 -5.91 -3.85
N HIS A 147 2.67 -6.46 -3.33
CA HIS A 147 3.10 -6.25 -1.95
C HIS A 147 3.43 -4.78 -1.63
N THR A 148 4.13 -4.05 -2.50
CA THR A 148 4.43 -2.63 -2.25
C THR A 148 3.16 -1.80 -2.18
N VAL A 149 2.24 -1.98 -3.13
CA VAL A 149 0.95 -1.27 -3.13
C VAL A 149 0.09 -1.66 -1.94
N TRP A 150 0.11 -2.94 -1.54
CA TRP A 150 -0.59 -3.43 -0.34
C TRP A 150 -0.08 -2.76 0.93
N PHE A 151 1.25 -2.66 1.10
CA PHE A 151 1.87 -1.98 2.23
C PHE A 151 1.47 -0.49 2.26
N GLU A 152 1.54 0.20 1.12
CA GLU A 152 1.13 1.61 1.04
C GLU A 152 -0.35 1.80 1.40
N LEU A 153 -1.24 0.93 0.91
CA LEU A 153 -2.67 0.95 1.26
C LEU A 153 -2.86 0.76 2.76
N HIS A 154 -2.13 -0.17 3.38
CA HIS A 154 -2.24 -0.45 4.80
C HIS A 154 -1.83 0.77 5.64
N GLU A 155 -0.73 1.45 5.28
CA GLU A 155 -0.32 2.71 5.93
C GLU A 155 -1.41 3.78 5.85
N GLU A 156 -2.05 3.91 4.68
CA GLU A 156 -3.14 4.86 4.47
C GLU A 156 -4.35 4.54 5.34
N LEU A 157 -4.72 3.26 5.48
CA LEU A 157 -5.85 2.84 6.31
C LEU A 157 -5.57 3.06 7.81
N ILE A 158 -4.37 2.74 8.29
CA ILE A 158 -3.91 3.04 9.66
C ILE A 158 -4.05 4.54 9.94
N SER A 159 -3.55 5.37 9.03
CA SER A 159 -3.66 6.83 9.16
C SER A 159 -5.12 7.31 9.13
N ALA A 160 -5.96 6.69 8.30
CA ALA A 160 -7.37 7.04 8.17
C ALA A 160 -8.17 6.79 9.46
N VAL A 161 -7.90 5.69 10.17
CA VAL A 161 -8.51 5.42 11.50
C VAL A 161 -7.87 6.23 12.63
N GLY A 162 -6.82 7.02 12.34
CA GLY A 162 -6.15 7.87 13.31
C GLY A 162 -5.19 7.14 14.23
N LEU A 163 -4.71 5.96 13.83
CA LEU A 163 -3.68 5.20 14.53
C LEU A 163 -2.29 5.56 14.00
N THR A 164 -1.27 5.33 14.82
CA THR A 164 0.12 5.25 14.35
C THR A 164 0.47 3.82 13.91
N ARG A 165 1.57 3.68 13.15
CA ARG A 165 2.10 2.37 12.78
C ARG A 165 2.47 1.54 14.02
N GLU A 166 3.03 2.17 15.04
CA GLU A 166 3.37 1.51 16.30
C GLU A 166 2.13 1.05 17.06
N GLU A 167 1.04 1.83 17.04
CA GLU A 167 -0.24 1.43 17.60
C GLU A 167 -0.83 0.22 16.89
N ALA A 168 -0.85 0.23 15.55
CA ALA A 168 -1.30 -0.90 14.75
C ALA A 168 -0.42 -2.14 14.95
N ALA A 169 0.90 -1.98 15.07
CA ALA A 169 1.84 -3.07 15.29
C ALA A 169 1.63 -3.75 16.66
N ARG A 170 1.32 -2.99 17.70
CA ARG A 170 0.99 -3.55 19.04
C ARG A 170 -0.28 -4.41 19.03
N SER A 171 -1.17 -4.19 18.07
CA SER A 171 -2.38 -4.99 17.86
C SER A 171 -2.15 -6.21 16.96
N GLY A 172 -0.93 -6.41 16.45
CA GLY A 172 -0.58 -7.50 15.52
C GLY A 172 -0.78 -7.14 14.04
N ASP A 173 -1.30 -5.96 13.74
CA ASP A 173 -1.71 -5.57 12.40
C ASP A 173 -0.55 -4.93 11.63
N GLY A 174 0.27 -4.13 12.31
CA GLY A 174 1.34 -3.30 11.73
C GLY A 174 2.66 -3.99 11.36
N GLN A 175 2.71 -5.29 11.09
CA GLN A 175 3.90 -5.92 10.48
C GLN A 175 3.70 -6.22 9.01
#